data_AF-A0A817JJJ8-F1
#
_entry.id   AF-A0A817JJJ8-F1
#
_cell.length_a   1.000
_cell.length_b   1.000
_cell.length_c   1.000
_cell.angle_alpha   90.00
_cell.angle_beta   90.00
_cell.angle_gamma   90.00
#
_symmetry.space_group_name_H-M   'P 1'
#
loop_
_entity.id
_entity.type
_entity.pdbx_description
1 polymer ?
#
loop_
_entity_poly.entity_id
_entity_poly.type
_entity_poly.pdbx_seq_one_letter_code
_entity_poly.pdbx_strand_id
1 'polypeptide(L)'
;MLEKVRIISNRLQEICEIDTKYSRVFIRFSKKTIVKDWKNDLSNYLIELSDEMKTLNHTDQIEALNTKLSIVQALRKLDWFLEGEKFTDIYRTYQNIIFEKISGVSQQIIDAIKEFDYQRVADKMMALQSSNEVGKHYYAEVKQSLNASLNLLIDGTKAQAITLGNNIEIEEIKLIGENLKRIERARQFIEKHLDAPDEIDNCIEDVKEKIEKRIKRFLVGVKTLIDNHNFFEADKKIDSITLVCTLLGKYYGKEIS
;
A
#
# COMPACT_ATOMS: atom_id res chain seq x y z
N MET A 1 17.83 7.84 -22.66
CA MET A 1 16.87 7.59 -23.76
C MET A 1 16.32 8.89 -24.35
N LEU A 2 15.77 9.79 -23.51
CA LEU A 2 15.18 11.07 -23.90
C LEU A 2 16.09 11.98 -24.75
N GLU A 3 17.40 12.03 -24.45
CA GLU A 3 18.37 12.83 -25.21
C GLU A 3 18.63 12.25 -26.62
N LYS A 4 18.67 10.92 -26.74
CA LYS A 4 18.84 10.26 -28.04
C LYS A 4 17.65 10.55 -28.95
N VAL A 5 16.43 10.48 -28.42
CA VAL A 5 15.20 10.80 -29.19
C VAL A 5 15.18 12.27 -29.61
N ARG A 6 15.66 13.19 -28.74
CA ARG A 6 15.80 14.61 -29.09
C ARG A 6 16.74 14.82 -30.27
N ILE A 7 17.93 14.20 -30.22
CA ILE A 7 18.92 14.28 -31.31
C ILE A 7 18.32 13.74 -32.61
N ILE A 8 17.65 12.58 -32.56
CA ILE A 8 16.99 11.97 -33.73
C ILE A 8 15.94 12.91 -34.31
N SER A 9 15.05 13.46 -33.47
CA SER A 9 14.02 14.41 -33.91
C SER A 9 14.62 15.63 -34.63
N ASN A 10 15.69 16.21 -34.09
CA ASN A 10 16.34 17.38 -34.69
C ASN A 10 16.97 17.04 -36.04
N ARG A 11 17.66 15.89 -36.15
CA ARG A 11 18.27 15.46 -37.42
C ARG A 11 17.24 15.17 -38.50
N LEU A 12 16.12 14.58 -38.12
CA LEU A 12 15.02 14.33 -39.06
C LEU A 12 14.34 15.62 -39.48
N GLN A 13 14.25 16.61 -38.58
CA GLN A 13 13.79 17.94 -38.94
C GLN A 13 14.69 18.57 -40.01
N GLU A 14 16.00 18.53 -39.81
CA GLU A 14 16.98 19.02 -40.79
C GLU A 14 16.81 18.32 -42.15
N ILE A 15 16.62 17.00 -42.18
CA ILE A 15 16.42 16.23 -43.41
C ILE A 15 15.10 16.63 -44.11
N CYS A 16 14.00 16.74 -43.36
CA CYS A 16 12.72 17.19 -43.91
C CYS A 16 12.81 18.62 -44.47
N GLU A 17 13.54 19.51 -43.80
CA GLU A 17 13.76 20.87 -44.29
C GLU A 17 14.58 20.89 -45.58
N ILE A 18 15.60 20.02 -45.71
CA ILE A 18 16.39 19.91 -46.94
C ILE A 18 15.54 19.36 -48.09
N ASP A 19 14.72 18.33 -47.85
CA ASP A 19 13.80 17.77 -48.86
C ASP A 19 12.81 18.83 -49.36
N THR A 20 12.26 19.63 -48.43
CA THR A 20 11.24 20.64 -48.75
C THR A 20 11.83 21.90 -49.40
N LYS A 21 12.91 22.46 -48.84
CA LYS A 21 13.50 23.75 -49.27
C LYS A 21 14.50 23.59 -50.41
N TYR A 22 15.20 22.44 -50.47
CA TYR A 22 16.29 22.18 -51.42
C TYR A 22 16.06 20.89 -52.21
N SER A 23 14.81 20.64 -52.64
CA SER A 23 14.38 19.43 -53.34
C SER A 23 15.28 19.02 -54.52
N ARG A 24 15.84 19.98 -55.27
CA ARG A 24 16.79 19.72 -56.37
C ARG A 24 18.10 19.07 -55.91
N VAL A 25 18.58 19.43 -54.72
CA VAL A 25 19.73 18.79 -54.07
C VAL A 25 19.31 17.44 -53.51
N PHE A 26 18.11 17.35 -52.93
CA PHE A 26 17.63 16.11 -52.33
C PHE A 26 17.47 14.96 -53.34
N ILE A 27 17.02 15.28 -54.57
CA ILE A 27 16.91 14.32 -55.69
C ILE A 27 18.26 13.70 -56.09
N ARG A 28 19.39 14.27 -55.66
CA ARG A 28 20.73 13.72 -55.92
C ARG A 28 21.17 12.70 -54.86
N PHE A 29 20.49 12.57 -53.73
CA PHE A 29 20.80 11.52 -52.76
C PHE A 29 20.42 10.13 -53.29
N SER A 30 21.21 9.13 -52.89
CA SER A 30 21.04 7.73 -53.28
C SER A 30 19.74 7.13 -52.76
N LYS A 31 19.24 7.59 -51.60
CA LYS A 31 18.03 7.09 -50.94
C LYS A 31 16.96 8.18 -50.84
N LYS A 32 16.27 8.41 -51.95
CA LYS A 32 15.25 9.46 -52.11
C LYS A 32 13.98 9.22 -51.29
N THR A 33 13.72 7.96 -50.93
CA THR A 33 12.56 7.56 -50.13
C THR A 33 12.82 7.64 -48.63
N ILE A 34 14.02 8.04 -48.18
CA ILE A 34 14.44 7.92 -46.77
C ILE A 34 13.46 8.54 -45.78
N VAL A 35 12.87 9.70 -46.09
CA VAL A 35 11.88 10.36 -45.22
C VAL A 35 10.58 9.57 -45.18
N LYS A 36 10.12 9.05 -46.32
CA LYS A 36 8.90 8.24 -46.43
C LYS A 36 9.08 6.89 -45.75
N ASP A 37 10.20 6.21 -46.00
CA ASP A 37 10.55 4.93 -45.36
C ASP A 37 10.59 5.10 -43.84
N TRP A 38 11.23 6.17 -43.36
CA TRP A 38 11.31 6.44 -41.92
C TRP A 38 9.95 6.76 -41.28
N LYS A 39 9.10 7.55 -41.95
CA LYS A 39 7.73 7.80 -41.49
C LYS A 39 6.92 6.51 -41.41
N ASN A 40 7.06 5.63 -42.41
CA ASN A 40 6.41 4.32 -42.42
C ASN A 40 6.92 3.44 -41.27
N ASP A 41 8.23 3.36 -41.07
CA ASP A 41 8.84 2.60 -39.98
C ASP A 41 8.39 3.12 -38.60
N LEU A 42 8.31 4.45 -38.44
CA LEU A 42 7.80 5.05 -37.21
C LEU A 42 6.33 4.70 -36.96
N SER A 43 5.52 4.71 -38.01
CA SER A 43 4.09 4.37 -37.92
C SER A 43 3.90 2.88 -37.61
N ASN A 44 4.68 1.99 -38.22
CA ASN A 44 4.67 0.56 -37.91
C ASN A 44 5.09 0.32 -36.45
N TYR A 45 6.16 0.99 -35.99
CA TYR A 45 6.61 0.89 -34.61
C TYR A 45 5.56 1.39 -33.60
N LEU A 46 4.84 2.47 -33.94
CA LEU A 46 3.72 2.95 -33.13
C LEU A 46 2.65 1.87 -32.96
N ILE A 47 2.26 1.21 -34.06
CA ILE A 47 1.25 0.14 -34.05
C ILE A 47 1.73 -1.05 -33.21
N GLU A 48 2.95 -1.53 -33.46
CA GLU A 48 3.55 -2.64 -32.70
C GLU A 48 3.61 -2.33 -31.19
N LEU A 49 4.02 -1.12 -30.84
CA LEU A 49 4.09 -0.69 -29.44
C LEU A 49 2.70 -0.57 -28.81
N SER A 50 1.71 -0.10 -29.56
CA SER A 50 0.31 -0.03 -29.12
C SER A 50 -0.25 -1.42 -28.82
N ASP A 51 -0.03 -2.38 -29.71
CA ASP A 51 -0.48 -3.77 -29.58
C ASP A 51 0.24 -4.49 -28.42
N GLU A 52 1.54 -4.24 -28.25
CA GLU A 52 2.30 -4.77 -27.12
C GLU A 52 1.76 -4.22 -25.80
N MET A 53 1.55 -2.90 -25.68
CA MET A 53 0.97 -2.28 -24.49
C MET A 53 -0.45 -2.78 -24.22
N LYS A 54 -1.24 -3.04 -25.26
CA LYS A 54 -2.57 -3.63 -25.15
C LYS A 54 -2.48 -5.02 -24.54
N THR A 55 -1.56 -5.84 -25.04
CA THR A 55 -1.32 -7.19 -24.53
C THR A 55 -0.88 -7.15 -23.07
N LEU A 56 0.10 -6.32 -22.73
CA LEU A 56 0.58 -6.14 -21.36
C LEU A 56 -0.55 -5.73 -20.41
N ASN A 57 -1.44 -4.84 -20.85
CA ASN A 57 -2.60 -4.43 -20.08
C ASN A 57 -3.61 -5.57 -19.87
N HIS A 58 -3.85 -6.42 -20.87
CA HIS A 58 -4.73 -7.60 -20.75
C HIS A 58 -4.16 -8.68 -19.84
N THR A 59 -2.83 -8.81 -19.79
CA THR A 59 -2.12 -9.77 -18.92
C THR A 59 -1.79 -9.23 -17.54
N ASP A 60 -2.29 -8.04 -17.17
CA ASP A 60 -2.03 -7.35 -15.90
C ASP A 60 -0.53 -7.16 -15.55
N GLN A 61 0.32 -7.02 -16.57
CA GLN A 61 1.76 -6.77 -16.40
C GLN A 61 2.06 -5.29 -16.22
N ILE A 62 1.63 -4.71 -15.10
CA ILE A 62 1.70 -3.25 -14.83
C ILE A 62 3.15 -2.72 -14.88
N GLU A 63 4.13 -3.48 -14.39
CA GLU A 63 5.54 -3.06 -14.39
C GLU A 63 6.12 -2.96 -15.81
N ALA A 64 5.85 -3.97 -16.64
CA ALA A 64 6.23 -3.97 -18.05
C ALA A 64 5.51 -2.85 -18.81
N LEU A 65 4.22 -2.64 -18.53
CA LEU A 65 3.43 -1.56 -19.11
C LEU A 65 3.99 -0.18 -18.74
N ASN A 66 4.43 0.02 -17.50
CA ASN A 66 5.10 1.24 -17.04
C ASN A 66 6.44 1.50 -17.75
N THR A 67 7.23 0.45 -17.94
CA THR A 67 8.48 0.53 -18.70
C THR A 67 8.21 0.98 -20.14
N LYS A 68 7.19 0.41 -20.79
CA LYS A 68 6.77 0.82 -22.14
C LYS A 68 6.23 2.24 -22.17
N LEU A 69 5.45 2.66 -21.16
CA LEU A 69 4.95 4.02 -21.06
C LEU A 69 6.08 5.07 -21.00
N SER A 70 7.19 4.74 -20.33
CA SER A 70 8.40 5.59 -20.28
C SER A 70 9.07 5.74 -21.65
N ILE A 71 9.07 4.67 -22.45
CA ILE A 71 9.54 4.69 -23.84
C ILE A 71 8.62 5.57 -24.69
N VAL A 72 7.30 5.35 -24.61
CA VAL A 72 6.30 6.17 -25.32
C VAL A 72 6.49 7.65 -24.98
N GLN A 73 6.68 7.98 -23.70
CA GLN A 73 6.89 9.36 -23.24
C GLN A 73 8.06 10.04 -23.96
N ALA A 74 9.18 9.33 -24.15
CA ALA A 74 10.32 9.86 -24.88
C ALA A 74 9.98 10.05 -26.38
N LEU A 75 9.26 9.08 -26.98
CA LEU A 75 8.91 9.06 -28.39
C LEU A 75 7.85 10.08 -28.81
N ARG A 76 7.07 10.64 -27.87
CA ARG A 76 6.12 11.75 -28.12
C ARG A 76 6.74 12.95 -28.85
N LYS A 77 8.06 13.14 -28.75
CA LYS A 77 8.77 14.18 -29.52
C LYS A 77 8.73 13.96 -31.03
N LEU A 78 8.42 12.75 -31.48
CA LEU A 78 8.32 12.38 -32.89
C LEU A 78 6.89 12.48 -33.43
N ASP A 79 5.90 12.87 -32.61
CA ASP A 79 4.50 12.96 -33.00
C ASP A 79 4.24 13.89 -34.19
N TRP A 80 5.10 14.89 -34.39
CA TRP A 80 4.95 15.84 -35.49
C TRP A 80 5.22 15.21 -36.88
N PHE A 81 5.88 14.04 -36.91
CA PHE A 81 6.13 13.31 -38.15
C PHE A 81 5.02 12.32 -38.49
N LEU A 82 4.07 12.09 -37.58
CA LEU A 82 2.96 11.17 -37.74
C LEU A 82 1.71 11.93 -38.21
N GLU A 83 1.07 11.40 -39.24
CA GLU A 83 -0.13 11.99 -39.84
C GLU A 83 -1.43 11.42 -39.24
N GLY A 84 -1.36 10.30 -38.53
CA GLY A 84 -2.49 9.60 -37.90
C GLY A 84 -2.39 9.56 -36.37
N GLU A 85 -2.50 8.35 -35.81
CA GLU A 85 -2.32 8.12 -34.37
C GLU A 85 -0.95 8.61 -33.88
N LYS A 86 -0.89 9.08 -32.63
CA LYS A 86 0.32 9.67 -32.04
C LYS A 86 0.74 8.93 -30.78
N PHE A 87 2.03 8.98 -30.45
CA PHE A 87 2.54 8.47 -29.18
C PHE A 87 1.92 9.23 -27.99
N THR A 88 1.53 10.50 -28.15
CA THR A 88 0.81 11.23 -27.11
C THR A 88 -0.54 10.60 -26.76
N ASP A 89 -1.26 10.06 -27.74
CA ASP A 89 -2.58 9.47 -27.52
C ASP A 89 -2.47 8.11 -26.81
N ILE A 90 -1.50 7.29 -27.23
CA ILE A 90 -1.12 6.05 -26.54
C ILE A 90 -0.70 6.36 -25.10
N TYR A 91 0.18 7.35 -24.92
CA TYR A 91 0.66 7.73 -23.60
C TYR A 91 -0.48 8.11 -22.66
N ARG A 92 -1.40 8.98 -23.10
CA ARG A 92 -2.54 9.40 -22.27
C ARG A 92 -3.45 8.24 -21.91
N THR A 93 -3.77 7.40 -22.88
CA THR A 93 -4.66 6.24 -22.68
C THR A 93 -4.09 5.31 -21.62
N TYR A 94 -2.84 4.87 -21.78
CA TYR A 94 -2.24 3.92 -20.84
C TYR A 94 -1.83 4.56 -19.52
N GLN A 95 -1.50 5.86 -19.50
CA GLN A 95 -1.29 6.59 -18.25
C GLN A 95 -2.57 6.60 -17.41
N ASN A 96 -3.73 6.87 -18.01
CA ASN A 96 -5.01 6.84 -17.31
C ASN A 96 -5.35 5.43 -16.81
N ILE A 97 -5.16 4.40 -17.64
CA ILE A 97 -5.39 3.00 -17.23
C ILE A 97 -4.51 2.62 -16.05
N ILE A 98 -3.22 2.95 -16.08
CA ILE A 98 -2.29 2.67 -14.98
C ILE A 98 -2.72 3.44 -13.73
N PHE A 99 -3.12 4.71 -13.87
CA PHE A 99 -3.58 5.53 -12.76
C PHE A 99 -4.84 4.93 -12.10
N GLU A 100 -5.84 4.55 -12.89
CA GLU A 100 -7.07 3.91 -12.39
C GLU A 100 -6.78 2.59 -11.69
N LYS A 101 -5.91 1.74 -12.26
CA LYS A 101 -5.51 0.46 -11.64
C LYS A 101 -4.78 0.70 -10.31
N ILE A 102 -3.82 1.62 -10.25
CA ILE A 102 -3.07 1.92 -9.02
C ILE A 102 -3.98 2.55 -7.96
N SER A 103 -4.86 3.48 -8.36
CA SER A 103 -5.85 4.09 -7.45
C SER A 103 -6.80 3.03 -6.87
N GLY A 104 -7.27 2.09 -7.69
CA GLY A 104 -8.07 0.95 -7.24
C GLY A 104 -7.33 0.06 -6.24
N VAL A 105 -6.03 -0.18 -6.43
CA VAL A 105 -5.21 -0.92 -5.47
C VAL A 105 -5.08 -0.17 -4.15
N SER A 106 -4.83 1.15 -4.18
CA SER A 106 -4.78 1.99 -2.98
C SER A 106 -6.07 1.90 -2.17
N GLN A 107 -7.23 2.03 -2.83
CA GLN A 107 -8.54 1.90 -2.17
C GLN A 107 -8.74 0.51 -1.55
N GLN A 108 -8.35 -0.56 -2.24
CA GLN A 108 -8.42 -1.92 -1.69
C GLN A 108 -7.54 -2.11 -0.46
N ILE A 109 -6.42 -1.40 -0.36
CA ILE A 109 -5.58 -1.44 0.85
C ILE A 109 -6.28 -0.69 1.98
N ILE A 110 -6.82 0.50 1.73
CA ILE A 110 -7.56 1.29 2.73
C ILE A 110 -8.72 0.47 3.30
N ASP A 111 -9.46 -0.25 2.46
CA ASP A 111 -10.57 -1.08 2.94
C ASP A 111 -10.08 -2.29 3.73
N ALA A 112 -8.99 -2.94 3.32
CA ALA A 112 -8.36 -4.01 4.09
C ALA A 112 -7.83 -3.53 5.46
N ILE A 113 -7.34 -2.28 5.56
CA ILE A 113 -6.94 -1.66 6.84
C ILE A 113 -8.16 -1.56 7.77
N LYS A 114 -9.31 -1.09 7.27
CA LYS A 114 -10.55 -0.98 8.06
C LYS A 114 -11.07 -2.34 8.53
N GLU A 115 -10.89 -3.37 7.72
CA GLU A 115 -11.27 -4.76 8.02
C GLU A 115 -10.25 -5.49 8.91
N PHE A 116 -9.13 -4.86 9.25
CA PHE A 116 -8.00 -5.46 9.98
C PHE A 116 -7.38 -6.69 9.27
N ASP A 117 -7.50 -6.77 7.94
CA ASP A 117 -6.89 -7.80 7.10
C ASP A 117 -5.45 -7.42 6.72
N TYR A 118 -4.57 -7.47 7.72
CA TYR A 118 -3.17 -7.03 7.57
C TYR A 118 -2.35 -7.90 6.60
N GLN A 119 -2.76 -9.15 6.36
CA GLN A 119 -2.13 -9.99 5.34
C GLN A 119 -2.36 -9.41 3.94
N ARG A 120 -3.62 -9.10 3.61
CA ARG A 120 -3.98 -8.49 2.33
C ARG A 120 -3.37 -7.09 2.16
N VAL A 121 -3.23 -6.33 3.25
CA VAL A 121 -2.51 -5.05 3.26
C VAL A 121 -1.05 -5.26 2.84
N ALA A 122 -0.33 -6.21 3.47
CA ALA A 122 1.07 -6.47 3.16
C ALA A 122 1.29 -6.86 1.69
N ASP A 123 0.46 -7.78 1.16
CA ASP A 123 0.55 -8.25 -0.22
C ASP A 123 0.40 -7.12 -1.24
N LYS A 124 -0.59 -6.24 -1.02
CA LYS A 124 -0.86 -5.10 -1.91
C LYS A 124 0.11 -3.94 -1.72
N MET A 125 0.60 -3.69 -0.51
CA MET A 125 1.63 -2.68 -0.26
C MET A 125 2.93 -3.04 -0.97
N MET A 126 3.33 -4.32 -1.02
CA MET A 126 4.47 -4.76 -1.83
C MET A 126 4.27 -4.45 -3.32
N ALA A 127 3.07 -4.70 -3.85
CA ALA A 127 2.75 -4.39 -5.25
C ALA A 127 2.86 -2.88 -5.56
N LEU A 128 2.45 -2.00 -4.63
CA LEU A 128 2.62 -0.55 -4.79
C LEU A 128 4.08 -0.12 -4.68
N GLN A 129 4.83 -0.71 -3.75
CA GLN A 129 6.25 -0.37 -3.52
C GLN A 129 7.12 -0.68 -4.74
N SER A 130 6.82 -1.77 -5.45
CA SER A 130 7.52 -2.20 -6.67
C SER A 130 7.08 -1.45 -7.93
N SER A 131 6.12 -0.51 -7.83
CA SER A 131 5.59 0.22 -8.97
C SER A 131 6.39 1.52 -9.26
N ASN A 132 5.96 2.25 -10.28
CA ASN A 132 6.57 3.51 -10.73
C ASN A 132 6.42 4.63 -9.67
N GLU A 133 6.86 5.85 -10.00
CA GLU A 133 6.75 7.02 -9.09
C GLU A 133 5.32 7.29 -8.60
N VAL A 134 4.29 6.98 -9.41
CA VAL A 134 2.88 7.08 -9.01
C VAL A 134 2.56 6.03 -7.94
N GLY A 135 3.02 4.79 -8.13
CA GLY A 135 2.89 3.73 -7.13
C GLY A 135 3.59 4.06 -5.81
N LYS A 136 4.78 4.68 -5.86
CA LYS A 136 5.49 5.15 -4.66
C LYS A 136 4.72 6.25 -3.91
N HIS A 137 4.10 7.17 -4.65
CA HIS A 137 3.24 8.19 -4.05
C HIS A 137 2.07 7.56 -3.28
N TYR A 138 1.33 6.66 -3.93
CA TYR A 138 0.22 5.94 -3.27
C TYR A 138 0.70 5.04 -2.13
N TYR A 139 1.87 4.41 -2.26
CA TYR A 139 2.47 3.66 -1.17
C TYR A 139 2.69 4.54 0.05
N ALA A 140 3.19 5.78 -0.12
CA ALA A 140 3.39 6.71 0.98
C ALA A 140 2.07 7.14 1.64
N GLU A 141 1.04 7.47 0.85
CA GLU A 141 -0.29 7.84 1.36
C GLU A 141 -0.96 6.69 2.14
N VAL A 142 -0.89 5.48 1.59
CA VAL A 142 -1.45 4.28 2.21
C VAL A 142 -0.65 3.91 3.47
N LYS A 143 0.68 4.03 3.44
CA LYS A 143 1.53 3.85 4.62
C LYS A 143 1.16 4.83 5.72
N GLN A 144 0.93 6.10 5.40
CA GLN A 144 0.48 7.09 6.38
C GLN A 144 -0.88 6.71 6.98
N SER A 145 -1.83 6.29 6.15
CA SER A 145 -3.16 5.85 6.59
C SER A 145 -3.08 4.61 7.49
N LEU A 146 -2.19 3.67 7.16
CA LEU A 146 -1.93 2.48 7.95
C LEU A 146 -1.39 2.82 9.34
N ASN A 147 -0.35 3.66 9.41
CA ASN A 147 0.23 4.07 10.69
C ASN A 147 -0.80 4.84 11.53
N ALA A 148 -1.56 5.76 10.92
CA ALA A 148 -2.63 6.47 11.64
C ALA A 148 -3.70 5.51 12.19
N SER A 149 -4.16 4.54 11.40
CA SER A 149 -5.14 3.55 11.84
C SER A 149 -4.60 2.65 12.95
N LEU A 150 -3.34 2.26 12.87
CA LEU A 150 -2.70 1.43 13.90
C LEU A 150 -2.51 2.20 15.20
N ASN A 151 -2.11 3.48 15.13
CA ASN A 151 -1.96 4.34 16.29
C ASN A 151 -3.30 4.54 17.00
N LEU A 152 -4.39 4.77 16.25
CA LEU A 152 -5.74 4.83 16.82
C LEU A 152 -6.14 3.52 17.52
N LEU A 153 -5.79 2.36 16.94
CA LEU A 153 -6.04 1.06 17.55
C LEU A 153 -5.23 0.87 18.84
N ILE A 154 -3.95 1.23 18.82
CA ILE A 154 -3.03 1.17 19.97
C ILE A 154 -3.56 2.07 21.10
N ASP A 155 -3.81 3.34 20.81
CA ASP A 155 -4.27 4.33 21.79
C ASP A 155 -5.64 3.95 22.35
N GLY A 156 -6.57 3.50 21.49
CA GLY A 156 -7.87 3.01 21.91
C GLY A 156 -7.76 1.81 22.85
N THR A 157 -6.88 0.85 22.54
CA THR A 157 -6.65 -0.33 23.39
C THR A 157 -6.03 0.04 24.73
N LYS A 158 -5.04 0.95 24.73
CA LYS A 158 -4.44 1.47 25.98
C LYS A 158 -5.47 2.20 26.82
N ALA A 159 -6.30 3.04 26.21
CA ALA A 159 -7.35 3.78 26.90
C ALA A 159 -8.36 2.82 27.55
N GLN A 160 -8.83 1.81 26.81
CA GLN A 160 -9.73 0.78 27.33
C GLN A 160 -9.12 0.00 28.50
N ALA A 161 -7.83 -0.36 28.41
CA ALA A 161 -7.13 -1.02 29.50
C ALA A 161 -7.00 -0.13 30.75
N ILE A 162 -6.90 1.20 30.59
CA ILE A 162 -6.88 2.17 31.69
C ILE A 162 -8.27 2.31 32.34
N THR A 163 -9.32 2.38 31.51
CA THR A 163 -10.68 2.66 31.98
C THR A 163 -11.40 1.45 32.56
N LEU A 164 -10.80 0.25 32.52
CA LEU A 164 -11.32 -0.96 33.14
C LEU A 164 -11.82 -0.68 34.58
N GLY A 165 -13.14 -0.72 34.74
CA GLY A 165 -13.85 -0.34 35.94
C GLY A 165 -13.52 -1.22 37.15
N ASN A 166 -14.05 -0.85 38.32
CA ASN A 166 -13.96 -1.68 39.54
C ASN A 166 -14.82 -2.95 39.46
N ASN A 167 -15.66 -3.05 38.43
CA ASN A 167 -16.32 -4.29 38.02
C ASN A 167 -15.80 -4.57 36.61
N ILE A 168 -15.20 -5.73 36.40
CA ILE A 168 -14.69 -6.10 35.08
C ILE A 168 -15.88 -6.57 34.25
N GLU A 169 -16.29 -5.77 33.28
CA GLU A 169 -17.27 -6.23 32.30
C GLU A 169 -16.59 -7.15 31.29
N ILE A 170 -17.16 -8.34 31.10
CA ILE A 170 -16.60 -9.38 30.23
C ILE A 170 -16.42 -8.86 28.80
N GLU A 171 -17.36 -8.04 28.32
CA GLU A 171 -17.33 -7.48 26.98
C GLU A 171 -16.18 -6.48 26.78
N GLU A 172 -15.82 -5.69 27.80
CA GLU A 172 -14.66 -4.80 27.74
C GLU A 172 -13.36 -5.59 27.59
N ILE A 173 -13.22 -6.70 28.31
CA ILE A 173 -12.04 -7.56 28.25
C ILE A 173 -11.95 -8.31 26.94
N LYS A 174 -13.07 -8.82 26.41
CA LYS A 174 -13.11 -9.44 25.08
C LYS A 174 -12.60 -8.47 24.03
N LEU A 175 -13.09 -7.23 24.07
CA LEU A 175 -12.73 -6.21 23.09
C LEU A 175 -11.25 -5.84 23.18
N ILE A 176 -10.68 -5.70 24.39
CA ILE A 176 -9.24 -5.53 24.57
C ILE A 176 -8.46 -6.72 23.99
N GLY A 177 -8.89 -7.96 24.28
CA GLY A 177 -8.25 -9.17 23.77
C GLY A 177 -8.31 -9.27 22.23
N GLU A 178 -9.41 -8.87 21.61
CA GLU A 178 -9.54 -8.79 20.15
C GLU A 178 -8.63 -7.73 19.54
N ASN A 179 -8.54 -6.55 20.17
CA ASN A 179 -7.65 -5.49 19.69
C ASN A 179 -6.18 -5.88 19.83
N LEU A 180 -5.77 -6.53 20.92
CA LEU A 180 -4.42 -7.07 21.08
C LEU A 180 -4.09 -8.11 20.00
N LYS A 181 -5.04 -8.98 19.64
CA LYS A 181 -4.87 -9.92 18.51
C LYS A 181 -4.69 -9.18 17.17
N ARG A 182 -5.45 -8.12 16.93
CA ARG A 182 -5.32 -7.29 15.73
C ARG A 182 -3.95 -6.60 15.68
N ILE A 183 -3.52 -5.98 16.78
CA ILE A 183 -2.20 -5.34 16.91
C ILE A 183 -1.07 -6.36 16.66
N GLU A 184 -1.18 -7.58 17.20
CA GLU A 184 -0.14 -8.60 16.98
C GLU A 184 -0.14 -9.14 15.54
N ARG A 185 -1.30 -9.22 14.88
CA ARG A 185 -1.36 -9.51 13.43
C ARG A 185 -0.72 -8.40 12.61
N ALA A 186 -0.90 -7.13 13.00
CA ALA A 186 -0.21 -6.02 12.36
C ALA A 186 1.31 -6.21 12.46
N ARG A 187 1.84 -6.53 13.65
CA ARG A 187 3.27 -6.86 13.83
C ARG A 187 3.70 -7.98 12.88
N GLN A 188 2.95 -9.07 12.81
CA GLN A 188 3.33 -10.22 11.98
C GLN A 188 3.41 -9.92 10.48
N PHE A 189 2.46 -9.15 9.93
CA PHE A 189 2.30 -9.02 8.48
C PHE A 189 2.89 -7.73 7.90
N ILE A 190 2.84 -6.63 8.66
CA ILE A 190 3.12 -5.29 8.12
C ILE A 190 4.24 -4.55 8.87
N GLU A 191 4.97 -5.18 9.78
CA GLU A 191 6.10 -4.58 10.54
C GLU A 191 7.08 -3.80 9.64
N LYS A 192 7.48 -4.38 8.50
CA LYS A 192 8.39 -3.73 7.53
C LYS A 192 7.84 -2.44 6.89
N HIS A 193 6.54 -2.19 7.03
CA HIS A 193 5.84 -1.04 6.48
C HIS A 193 5.49 0.00 7.55
N LEU A 194 5.78 -0.24 8.82
CA LEU A 194 5.51 0.69 9.92
C LEU A 194 6.65 1.69 10.10
N ASP A 195 6.31 2.86 10.65
CA ASP A 195 7.31 3.88 11.01
C ASP A 195 7.96 3.58 12.36
N ALA A 196 7.19 3.00 13.30
CA ALA A 196 7.65 2.69 14.66
C ALA A 196 7.14 1.31 15.10
N PRO A 197 7.71 0.19 14.60
CA PRO A 197 7.24 -1.15 14.92
C PRO A 197 7.33 -1.47 16.43
N ASP A 198 8.30 -0.89 17.13
CA ASP A 198 8.48 -1.06 18.58
C ASP A 198 7.28 -0.55 19.40
N GLU A 199 6.47 0.37 18.86
CA GLU A 199 5.26 0.86 19.54
C GLU A 199 4.22 -0.25 19.75
N ILE A 200 4.20 -1.27 18.89
CA ILE A 200 3.32 -2.43 19.05
C ILE A 200 3.71 -3.20 20.31
N ASP A 201 4.99 -3.56 20.45
CA ASP A 201 5.45 -4.35 21.59
C ASP A 201 5.29 -3.57 22.89
N ASN A 202 5.63 -2.28 22.89
CA ASN A 202 5.37 -1.38 24.01
C ASN A 202 3.88 -1.32 24.38
N CYS A 203 2.98 -1.29 23.39
CA CYS A 203 1.55 -1.33 23.65
C CYS A 203 1.09 -2.64 24.30
N ILE A 204 1.56 -3.77 23.79
CA ILE A 204 1.19 -5.08 24.32
C ILE A 204 1.65 -5.20 25.78
N GLU A 205 2.88 -4.81 26.09
CA GLU A 205 3.42 -4.86 27.46
C GLU A 205 2.71 -3.86 28.38
N ASP A 206 2.47 -2.62 27.94
CA ASP A 206 1.72 -1.62 28.71
C ASP A 206 0.31 -2.12 29.10
N VAL A 207 -0.39 -2.74 28.13
CA VAL A 207 -1.75 -3.26 28.35
C VAL A 207 -1.71 -4.45 29.31
N LYS A 208 -0.77 -5.38 29.14
CA LYS A 208 -0.55 -6.50 30.07
C LYS A 208 -0.33 -5.99 31.50
N GLU A 209 0.59 -5.05 31.68
CA GLU A 209 0.94 -4.53 33.01
C GLU A 209 -0.27 -3.85 33.69
N LYS A 210 -1.06 -3.09 32.92
CA LYS A 210 -2.28 -2.44 33.43
C LYS A 210 -3.33 -3.45 33.87
N ILE A 211 -3.57 -4.49 33.05
CA ILE A 211 -4.50 -5.58 33.37
C ILE A 211 -4.03 -6.34 34.61
N GLU A 212 -2.75 -6.69 34.70
CA GLU A 212 -2.19 -7.40 35.86
C GLU A 212 -2.31 -6.58 37.15
N LYS A 213 -1.93 -5.30 37.12
CA LYS A 213 -2.13 -4.36 38.23
C LYS A 213 -3.59 -4.28 38.64
N ARG A 214 -4.52 -4.44 37.70
CA ARG A 214 -5.95 -4.43 37.97
C ARG A 214 -6.39 -5.72 38.65
N ILE A 215 -6.02 -6.88 38.12
CA ILE A 215 -6.36 -8.18 38.71
C ILE A 215 -5.76 -8.33 40.12
N LYS A 216 -4.52 -7.88 40.35
CA LYS A 216 -3.92 -7.86 41.69
C LYS A 216 -4.78 -7.07 42.69
N ARG A 217 -5.33 -5.92 42.31
CA ARG A 217 -6.27 -5.14 43.15
C ARG A 217 -7.57 -5.90 43.42
N PHE A 218 -8.10 -6.61 42.43
CA PHE A 218 -9.28 -7.46 42.63
C PHE A 218 -9.03 -8.59 43.62
N LEU A 219 -7.87 -9.26 43.54
CA LEU A 219 -7.49 -10.32 44.46
C LEU A 219 -7.36 -9.83 45.90
N VAL A 220 -6.84 -8.62 46.12
CA VAL A 220 -6.84 -7.99 47.46
C VAL A 220 -8.28 -7.82 47.97
N GLY A 221 -9.20 -7.36 47.11
CA GLY A 221 -10.61 -7.24 47.47
C GLY A 221 -11.29 -8.59 47.77
N VAL A 222 -10.92 -9.66 47.05
CA VAL A 222 -11.37 -11.03 47.34
C VAL A 222 -10.88 -11.47 48.72
N LYS A 223 -9.61 -11.22 49.04
CA LYS A 223 -9.05 -11.54 50.37
C LYS A 223 -9.81 -10.85 51.49
N THR A 224 -10.13 -9.56 51.33
CA THR A 224 -10.95 -8.83 52.31
C THR A 224 -12.36 -9.40 52.45
N LEU A 225 -12.99 -9.87 51.38
CA LEU A 225 -14.30 -10.53 51.45
C LEU A 225 -14.24 -11.86 52.21
N ILE A 226 -13.18 -12.64 51.98
CA ILE A 226 -12.90 -13.88 52.71
C ILE A 226 -12.70 -13.60 54.21
N ASP A 227 -11.89 -12.60 54.55
CA ASP A 227 -11.63 -12.19 55.95
C ASP A 227 -12.93 -11.75 56.67
N ASN A 228 -13.86 -11.14 55.92
CA ASN A 228 -15.18 -10.75 56.42
C ASN A 228 -16.25 -11.85 56.33
N HIS A 229 -15.86 -13.09 56.03
CA HIS A 229 -16.74 -14.26 55.90
C HIS A 229 -17.83 -14.12 54.81
N ASN A 230 -17.65 -13.23 53.84
CA ASN A 230 -18.54 -13.05 52.69
C ASN A 230 -18.09 -13.93 51.52
N PHE A 231 -18.14 -15.24 51.71
CA PHE A 231 -17.64 -16.23 50.75
C PHE A 231 -18.38 -16.20 49.41
N PHE A 232 -19.69 -15.96 49.42
CA PHE A 232 -20.49 -15.92 48.19
C PHE A 232 -20.06 -14.81 47.22
N GLU A 233 -19.74 -13.61 47.74
CA GLU A 233 -19.20 -12.53 46.89
C GLU A 233 -17.75 -12.77 46.50
N ALA A 234 -16.96 -13.42 47.36
CA ALA A 234 -15.59 -13.81 47.06
C ALA A 234 -15.55 -14.77 45.86
N ASP A 235 -16.37 -15.83 45.88
CA ASP A 235 -16.46 -16.81 44.79
C ASP A 235 -16.86 -16.17 43.46
N LYS A 236 -17.89 -15.32 43.46
CA LYS A 236 -18.29 -14.57 42.24
C LYS A 236 -17.16 -13.73 41.64
N LYS A 237 -16.34 -13.10 42.48
CA LYS A 237 -15.20 -12.32 42.02
C LYS A 237 -14.07 -13.21 41.50
N ILE A 238 -13.83 -14.35 42.12
CA ILE A 238 -12.86 -15.34 41.64
C ILE A 238 -13.27 -15.87 40.26
N ASP A 239 -14.55 -16.22 40.06
CA ASP A 239 -15.07 -16.66 38.76
C ASP A 239 -14.86 -15.59 37.68
N SER A 240 -15.13 -14.33 38.04
CA SER A 240 -14.91 -13.19 37.14
C SER A 240 -13.44 -13.05 36.74
N ILE A 241 -12.51 -13.16 37.70
CA ILE A 241 -11.06 -13.11 37.42
C ILE A 241 -10.65 -14.28 36.53
N THR A 242 -11.11 -15.50 36.83
CA THR A 242 -10.80 -16.71 36.05
C THR A 242 -11.22 -16.56 34.59
N LEU A 243 -12.42 -16.02 34.36
CA LEU A 243 -12.93 -15.76 33.02
C LEU A 243 -12.08 -14.72 32.27
N VAL A 244 -11.69 -13.64 32.94
CA VAL A 244 -10.82 -12.59 32.37
C VAL A 244 -9.46 -13.17 31.97
N CYS A 245 -8.84 -13.96 32.84
CA CYS A 245 -7.58 -14.65 32.54
C CYS A 245 -7.74 -15.59 31.34
N THR A 246 -8.86 -16.31 31.26
CA THR A 246 -9.15 -17.21 30.13
C THR A 246 -9.30 -16.46 28.81
N LEU A 247 -9.98 -15.31 28.81
CA LEU A 247 -10.22 -14.50 27.61
C LEU A 247 -8.94 -13.83 27.08
N LEU A 248 -8.08 -13.37 27.99
CA LEU A 248 -6.81 -12.73 27.64
C LEU A 248 -5.72 -13.76 27.29
N GLY A 249 -5.80 -14.97 27.82
CA GLY A 249 -4.91 -16.08 27.50
C GLY A 249 -3.43 -15.69 27.65
N LYS A 250 -2.70 -15.63 26.52
CA LYS A 250 -1.28 -15.26 26.49
C LYS A 250 -0.97 -13.78 26.80
N TYR A 251 -1.99 -12.93 26.84
CA TYR A 251 -1.87 -11.52 27.21
C TYR A 251 -2.02 -11.30 28.71
N TYR A 252 -1.84 -12.37 29.50
CA TYR A 252 -1.82 -12.34 30.95
C TYR A 252 -0.56 -13.06 31.45
N GLY A 253 0.21 -12.43 32.36
CA GLY A 253 1.46 -12.98 32.88
C GLY A 253 1.26 -14.24 33.72
N LYS A 254 2.20 -15.19 33.59
CA LYS A 254 2.19 -16.50 34.26
C LYS A 254 2.31 -16.45 35.79
N GLU A 255 2.54 -15.28 36.38
CA GLU A 255 2.89 -15.16 37.81
C GLU A 255 1.69 -15.21 38.77
N ILE A 256 0.45 -15.37 38.27
CA ILE A 256 -0.77 -15.31 39.08
C ILE A 256 -1.62 -16.60 38.92
N SER A 257 -1.18 -17.58 38.12
CA SER A 257 -1.82 -18.91 38.03
C SER A 257 -1.40 -19.85 39.15
#